data_AF-A0A1M7ER64-F1
#
_entry.id   AF-A0A1M7ER64-F1
#
_cell.length_a   1.000
_cell.length_b   1.000
_cell.length_c   1.000
_cell.angle_alpha   90.00
_cell.angle_beta   90.00
_cell.angle_gamma   90.00
#
_symmetry.space_group_name_H-M   'P 1'
#
loop_
_entity.id
_entity.type
_entity.pdbx_description
1 polymer ?
#
loop_
_entity_poly.entity_id
_entity_poly.type
_entity_poly.pdbx_seq_one_letter_code
_entity_poly.pdbx_strand_id
1 'polypeptide(L)'
;MTLAQKTLEIAIAQIGVQEIPKYSNSGPEVEIYLKSVGLTRGYSWCMAFVYWCAQNAALQTKLKNPLKKTGGVLDQYNSSPLLVQKVPEIGDIFILDLGKGLGHTGIIEKIAGNIIHTIEGNTNDTGSREGYKVCRRKREIKTIKGFLRL
;
A
#
# COMPACT_ATOMS: atom_id res chain seq x y z
N MET A 1 -14.23 13.06 7.81
CA MET A 1 -13.46 11.89 7.31
C MET A 1 -12.00 12.28 7.23
N THR A 2 -11.10 11.50 7.83
CA THR A 2 -9.65 11.77 7.82
C THR A 2 -9.01 11.34 6.50
N LEU A 3 -7.76 11.79 6.25
CA LEU A 3 -6.98 11.35 5.09
C LEU A 3 -6.79 9.84 5.08
N ALA A 4 -6.46 9.24 6.23
CA ALA A 4 -6.33 7.79 6.40
C ALA A 4 -7.63 7.04 6.07
N GLN A 5 -8.78 7.50 6.59
CA GLN A 5 -10.08 6.88 6.31
C GLN A 5 -10.44 6.93 4.82
N LYS A 6 -10.21 8.07 4.16
CA LYS A 6 -10.50 8.19 2.73
C LYS A 6 -9.54 7.39 1.86
N THR A 7 -8.27 7.30 2.28
CA THR A 7 -7.27 6.45 1.62
C THR A 7 -7.68 4.98 1.65
N LEU A 8 -8.17 4.50 2.80
CA LEU A 8 -8.71 3.15 2.92
C LEU A 8 -9.96 2.93 2.05
N GLU A 9 -10.90 3.88 2.04
CA GLU A 9 -12.11 3.78 1.21
C GLU A 9 -11.76 3.62 -0.28
N ILE A 10 -10.82 4.43 -0.79
CA ILE A 10 -10.35 4.34 -2.17
C ILE A 10 -9.67 2.99 -2.43
N ALA A 11 -8.83 2.51 -1.51
CA ALA A 11 -8.17 1.22 -1.65
C ALA A 11 -9.17 0.05 -1.72
N ILE A 12 -10.22 0.07 -0.90
CA ILE A 12 -11.30 -0.94 -0.93
C ILE A 12 -11.97 -0.96 -2.31
N ALA A 13 -12.20 0.21 -2.93
CA ALA A 13 -12.79 0.30 -4.26
C ALA A 13 -11.91 -0.26 -5.38
N GLN A 14 -10.62 -0.54 -5.12
CA GLN A 14 -9.70 -1.14 -6.10
C GLN A 14 -9.59 -2.66 -5.96
N ILE A 15 -10.25 -3.30 -5.00
CA ILE A 15 -10.20 -4.76 -4.84
C ILE A 15 -10.64 -5.45 -6.14
N GLY A 16 -9.82 -6.39 -6.61
CA GLY A 16 -10.05 -7.13 -7.85
C GLY A 16 -9.33 -6.55 -9.07
N VAL A 17 -8.82 -5.31 -9.01
CA VAL A 17 -7.88 -4.79 -10.02
C VAL A 17 -6.67 -5.71 -10.09
N GLN A 18 -6.26 -6.07 -11.31
CA GLN A 18 -5.19 -7.03 -11.54
C GLN A 18 -4.36 -6.67 -12.77
N GLU A 19 -3.18 -7.27 -12.84
CA GLU A 19 -2.28 -7.16 -13.98
C GLU A 19 -2.86 -7.79 -15.25
N ILE A 20 -2.56 -7.17 -16.39
CA ILE A 20 -2.95 -7.61 -17.73
C ILE A 20 -1.72 -7.50 -18.66
N PRO A 21 -1.13 -8.62 -19.11
CA PRO A 21 -1.43 -10.00 -18.69
C PRO A 21 -1.02 -10.27 -17.22
N LYS A 22 -1.54 -11.35 -16.66
CA LYS A 22 -1.23 -11.74 -15.27
C LYS A 22 0.28 -11.96 -15.07
N TYR A 23 0.83 -11.51 -13.94
CA TYR A 23 2.26 -11.62 -13.58
C TYR A 23 3.21 -10.77 -14.44
N SER A 24 2.70 -9.72 -15.07
CA SER A 24 3.50 -8.84 -15.92
C SER A 24 3.91 -7.53 -15.25
N ASN A 25 3.46 -7.27 -14.02
CA ASN A 25 3.57 -5.95 -13.37
C ASN A 25 3.11 -4.81 -14.30
N SER A 26 2.06 -5.07 -15.11
CA SER A 26 1.54 -4.16 -16.13
C SER A 26 0.02 -4.29 -16.23
N GLY A 27 -0.63 -3.35 -16.89
CA GLY A 27 -2.08 -3.31 -17.06
C GLY A 27 -2.60 -1.88 -16.90
N PRO A 28 -3.82 -1.58 -17.39
CA PRO A 28 -4.32 -0.22 -17.47
C PRO A 28 -4.28 0.52 -16.11
N GLU A 29 -4.79 -0.11 -15.05
CA GLU A 29 -4.83 0.47 -13.70
C GLU A 29 -3.47 0.40 -13.01
N VAL A 30 -2.73 -0.71 -13.18
CA VAL A 30 -1.39 -0.89 -12.60
C VAL A 30 -0.43 0.20 -13.09
N GLU A 31 -0.50 0.54 -14.37
CA GLU A 31 0.29 1.61 -14.96
C GLU A 31 -0.11 3.00 -14.44
N ILE A 32 -1.39 3.23 -14.11
CA ILE A 32 -1.83 4.46 -13.43
C ILE A 32 -1.19 4.56 -12.04
N TYR A 33 -1.17 3.47 -11.27
CA TYR A 33 -0.52 3.45 -9.97
C TYR A 33 0.97 3.74 -10.09
N LEU A 34 1.68 3.06 -11.00
CA LEU A 34 3.11 3.27 -11.24
C LEU A 34 3.43 4.71 -11.67
N LYS A 35 2.65 5.26 -12.60
CA LYS A 35 2.80 6.64 -13.07
C LYS A 35 2.60 7.66 -11.95
N SER A 36 1.79 7.36 -10.94
CA SER A 36 1.56 8.24 -9.79
C SER A 36 2.84 8.52 -8.99
N VAL A 37 3.83 7.62 -9.06
CA VAL A 37 5.15 7.78 -8.45
C VAL A 37 6.28 7.98 -9.47
N GLY A 38 5.93 8.17 -10.75
CA GLY A 38 6.88 8.40 -11.84
C GLY A 38 7.55 7.15 -12.39
N LEU A 39 7.02 5.95 -12.11
CA LEU A 39 7.52 4.69 -12.65
C LEU A 39 6.78 4.30 -13.92
N THR A 40 7.45 3.51 -14.76
CA THR A 40 6.86 2.83 -15.93
C THR A 40 6.39 1.42 -15.56
N ARG A 41 5.75 0.70 -16.49
CA ARG A 41 5.36 -0.70 -16.31
C ARG A 41 6.54 -1.63 -16.01
N GLY A 42 6.26 -2.77 -15.38
CA GLY A 42 7.25 -3.81 -15.06
C GLY A 42 7.82 -3.74 -13.64
N TYR A 43 7.61 -2.63 -12.94
CA TYR A 43 8.00 -2.48 -11.53
C TYR A 43 6.93 -3.03 -10.59
N SER A 44 7.37 -3.56 -9.44
CA SER A 44 6.46 -3.86 -8.32
C SER A 44 5.69 -2.62 -7.91
N TRP A 45 4.38 -2.75 -7.71
CA TRP A 45 3.47 -1.60 -7.62
C TRP A 45 2.74 -1.46 -6.28
N CYS A 46 3.11 -2.22 -5.24
CA CYS A 46 2.46 -2.14 -3.92
C CYS A 46 2.49 -0.73 -3.29
N MET A 47 3.66 -0.10 -3.21
CA MET A 47 3.80 1.26 -2.68
C MET A 47 3.21 2.30 -3.64
N ALA A 48 3.34 2.08 -4.94
CA ALA A 48 2.74 2.95 -5.96
C ALA A 48 1.21 2.99 -5.84
N PHE A 49 0.59 1.84 -5.57
CA PHE A 49 -0.84 1.72 -5.27
C PHE A 49 -1.23 2.49 -4.00
N VAL A 50 -0.49 2.32 -2.89
CA VAL A 50 -0.76 3.04 -1.64
C VAL A 50 -0.61 4.56 -1.83
N TYR A 51 0.46 5.00 -2.51
CA TYR A 51 0.66 6.41 -2.82
C TYR A 51 -0.47 6.98 -3.68
N TRP A 52 -0.90 6.24 -4.72
CA TRP A 52 -2.02 6.64 -5.57
C TRP A 52 -3.32 6.77 -4.77
N CYS A 53 -3.62 5.84 -3.86
CA CYS A 53 -4.79 5.91 -2.98
C CYS A 53 -4.74 7.17 -2.09
N ALA A 54 -3.60 7.41 -1.43
CA ALA A 54 -3.40 8.58 -0.58
C ALA A 54 -3.46 9.89 -1.37
N GLN A 55 -2.94 9.91 -2.60
CA GLN A 55 -2.99 11.08 -3.47
C GLN A 55 -4.41 11.42 -3.90
N ASN A 56 -5.22 10.44 -4.27
CA ASN A 56 -6.63 10.65 -4.60
C ASN A 56 -7.44 11.07 -3.36
N ALA A 57 -7.14 10.49 -2.20
CA ALA A 57 -7.75 10.90 -0.95
C ALA A 57 -7.44 12.37 -0.63
N ALA A 58 -6.17 12.77 -0.72
CA ALA A 58 -5.71 14.13 -0.50
C ALA A 58 -6.42 15.14 -1.40
N LEU A 59 -6.60 14.81 -2.70
CA LEU A 59 -7.35 15.64 -3.64
C LEU A 59 -8.82 15.80 -3.23
N GLN A 60 -9.49 14.70 -2.84
CA GLN A 60 -10.91 14.73 -2.45
C GLN A 60 -11.14 15.42 -1.11
N THR A 61 -10.20 15.33 -0.17
CA THR A 61 -10.30 15.98 1.15
C THR A 61 -9.68 17.38 1.18
N LYS A 62 -9.11 17.85 0.07
CA LYS A 62 -8.34 19.12 0.00
C LYS A 62 -7.20 19.19 1.02
N LEU A 63 -6.57 18.04 1.31
CA LEU A 63 -5.40 17.93 2.18
C LEU A 63 -4.14 17.71 1.34
N LYS A 64 -2.97 17.83 1.96
CA LYS A 64 -1.71 17.43 1.33
C LYS A 64 -1.49 15.93 1.53
N ASN A 65 -0.93 15.26 0.52
CA ASN A 65 -0.43 13.90 0.68
C ASN A 65 0.94 13.97 1.38
N PRO A 66 1.10 13.43 2.61
CA PRO A 66 2.35 13.50 3.34
C PRO A 66 3.36 12.42 2.90
N LEU A 67 2.94 11.46 2.07
CA LEU A 67 3.83 10.39 1.58
C LEU A 67 4.87 10.92 0.60
N LYS A 68 6.02 10.26 0.59
CA LYS A 68 7.05 10.50 -0.42
C LYS A 68 6.55 9.91 -1.74
N LYS A 69 6.78 10.63 -2.83
CA LYS A 69 6.47 10.13 -4.18
C LYS A 69 7.50 9.08 -4.58
N THR A 70 7.32 7.83 -4.15
CA THR A 70 8.27 6.71 -4.37
C THR A 70 7.55 5.37 -4.49
N GLY A 71 8.10 4.46 -5.31
CA GLY A 71 7.70 3.05 -5.32
C GLY A 71 8.44 2.18 -4.29
N GLY A 72 9.47 2.74 -3.62
CA GLY A 72 10.29 2.02 -2.64
C GLY A 72 9.64 1.99 -1.26
N VAL A 73 9.28 0.81 -0.78
CA VAL A 73 8.63 0.63 0.55
C VAL A 73 9.54 1.08 1.70
N LEU A 74 10.79 0.62 1.72
CA LEU A 74 11.72 1.01 2.79
C LEU A 74 12.18 2.47 2.66
N ASP A 75 12.26 2.99 1.43
CA ASP A 75 12.52 4.41 1.19
C ASP A 75 11.38 5.28 1.74
N GLN A 76 10.11 4.88 1.52
CA GLN A 76 8.95 5.55 2.11
C GLN A 76 9.01 5.55 3.65
N TYR A 77 9.32 4.40 4.26
CA TYR A 77 9.42 4.30 5.73
C TYR A 77 10.55 5.18 6.29
N ASN A 78 11.76 5.06 5.75
CA ASN A 78 12.94 5.76 6.26
C ASN A 78 12.87 7.29 6.06
N SER A 79 12.18 7.74 5.02
CA SER A 79 12.02 9.17 4.72
C SER A 79 10.85 9.85 5.44
N SER A 80 10.04 9.10 6.18
CA SER A 80 8.81 9.60 6.83
C SER A 80 8.77 9.40 8.34
N PRO A 81 9.83 9.77 9.10
CA PRO A 81 9.91 9.48 10.54
C PRO A 81 8.76 10.08 11.35
N LEU A 82 8.19 11.21 10.90
CA LEU A 82 7.06 11.87 11.55
C LEU A 82 5.74 11.11 11.44
N LEU A 83 5.61 10.22 10.46
CA LEU A 83 4.42 9.40 10.25
C LEU A 83 4.50 8.06 10.98
N VAL A 84 5.69 7.66 11.46
CA VAL A 84 5.94 6.33 12.00
C VAL A 84 5.20 6.11 13.31
N GLN A 85 4.44 5.01 13.37
CA GLN A 85 3.73 4.55 14.54
C GLN A 85 4.14 3.12 14.91
N LYS A 86 4.05 2.80 16.22
CA LYS A 86 4.31 1.45 16.75
C LYS A 86 3.03 0.63 16.96
N VAL A 87 1.91 1.30 17.19
CA VAL A 87 0.61 0.66 17.42
C VAL A 87 -0.26 0.89 16.19
N PRO A 88 -0.80 -0.17 15.56
CA PRO A 88 -1.61 -0.02 14.36
C PRO A 88 -2.98 0.59 14.67
N GLU A 89 -3.47 1.40 13.74
CA GLU A 89 -4.85 1.85 13.64
C GLU A 89 -5.45 1.55 12.26
N ILE A 90 -6.78 1.58 12.16
CA ILE A 90 -7.47 1.45 10.87
C ILE A 90 -7.09 2.63 9.98
N GLY A 91 -6.71 2.34 8.73
CA GLY A 91 -6.22 3.32 7.76
C GLY A 91 -4.71 3.53 7.79
N ASP A 92 -3.99 2.99 8.77
CA ASP A 92 -2.53 3.02 8.77
C ASP A 92 -1.97 2.19 7.61
N ILE A 93 -0.83 2.64 7.09
CA ILE A 93 -0.05 1.92 6.08
C ILE A 93 0.95 1.03 6.81
N PHE A 94 0.87 -0.29 6.66
CA PHE A 94 1.85 -1.19 7.27
C PHE A 94 3.10 -1.31 6.40
N ILE A 95 4.26 -1.53 7.03
CA ILE A 95 5.54 -1.72 6.34
C ILE A 95 6.10 -3.09 6.69
N LEU A 96 6.31 -3.93 5.66
CA LEU A 96 7.10 -5.16 5.75
C LEU A 96 8.50 -4.90 5.20
N ASP A 97 9.49 -5.41 5.91
CA ASP A 97 10.88 -5.49 5.47
C ASP A 97 11.22 -6.95 5.24
N LEU A 98 11.46 -7.27 3.97
CA LEU A 98 11.71 -8.64 3.51
C LEU A 98 13.21 -8.91 3.34
N GLY A 99 14.06 -7.97 3.78
CA GLY A 99 15.50 -8.02 3.63
C GLY A 99 15.98 -7.71 2.21
N LYS A 100 17.30 -7.50 2.07
CA LYS A 100 17.97 -7.22 0.77
C LYS A 100 17.38 -6.00 0.03
N GLY A 101 16.87 -5.01 0.78
CA GLY A 101 16.23 -3.82 0.20
C GLY A 101 14.80 -4.05 -0.30
N LEU A 102 14.25 -5.25 -0.15
CA LEU A 102 12.88 -5.59 -0.54
C LEU A 102 11.90 -5.26 0.60
N GLY A 103 10.72 -4.79 0.24
CA GLY A 103 9.65 -4.53 1.19
C GLY A 103 8.28 -4.72 0.55
N HIS A 104 7.26 -4.76 1.39
CA HIS A 104 5.86 -4.81 0.96
C HIS A 104 4.98 -3.97 1.88
N THR A 105 3.86 -3.50 1.37
CA THR A 105 2.99 -2.56 2.08
C THR A 105 1.55 -2.66 1.60
N GLY A 106 0.65 -2.07 2.38
CA GLY A 106 -0.77 -1.93 2.12
C GLY A 106 -1.42 -1.17 3.27
N ILE A 107 -2.75 -1.07 3.23
CA ILE A 107 -3.52 -0.24 4.17
C ILE A 107 -4.33 -1.15 5.10
N ILE A 108 -4.35 -0.84 6.40
CA ILE A 108 -5.08 -1.60 7.41
C ILE A 108 -6.58 -1.30 7.28
N GLU A 109 -7.39 -2.33 7.02
CA GLU A 109 -8.85 -2.27 6.97
C GLU A 109 -9.47 -2.55 8.34
N LYS A 110 -8.93 -3.52 9.09
CA LYS A 110 -9.46 -3.97 10.37
C LYS A 110 -8.37 -4.56 11.25
N ILE A 111 -8.53 -4.45 12.56
CA ILE A 111 -7.65 -5.06 13.57
C ILE A 111 -8.46 -6.07 14.39
N ALA A 112 -7.91 -7.27 14.57
CA ALA A 112 -8.53 -8.36 15.34
C ALA A 112 -7.45 -9.05 16.20
N GLY A 113 -7.29 -8.59 17.45
CA GLY A 113 -6.23 -9.04 18.33
C GLY A 113 -4.85 -8.75 17.72
N ASN A 114 -4.04 -9.80 17.53
CA ASN A 114 -2.69 -9.69 16.96
C ASN A 114 -2.67 -9.76 15.42
N ILE A 115 -3.84 -9.78 14.77
CA ILE A 115 -3.98 -9.85 13.31
C ILE A 115 -4.53 -8.53 12.77
N ILE A 116 -3.89 -8.02 11.72
CA ILE A 116 -4.44 -6.95 10.88
C ILE A 116 -4.98 -7.55 9.59
N HIS A 117 -6.13 -7.04 9.17
CA HIS A 117 -6.70 -7.25 7.84
C HIS A 117 -6.32 -6.05 6.98
N THR A 118 -5.83 -6.31 5.78
CA THR A 118 -5.18 -5.28 4.95
C THR A 118 -5.71 -5.31 3.52
N ILE A 119 -5.69 -4.16 2.86
CA ILE A 119 -5.84 -4.03 1.41
C ILE A 119 -4.45 -3.79 0.82
N GLU A 120 -4.01 -4.69 -0.05
CA GLU A 120 -2.66 -4.70 -0.60
C GLU A 120 -2.73 -4.76 -2.12
N GLY A 121 -1.87 -4.00 -2.81
CA GLY A 121 -1.62 -4.13 -4.25
C GLY A 121 -0.39 -5.00 -4.51
N ASN A 122 -0.22 -5.50 -5.74
CA ASN A 122 0.87 -6.41 -6.12
C ASN A 122 0.98 -7.59 -5.14
N THR A 123 -0.17 -8.22 -4.84
CA THR A 123 -0.28 -9.41 -3.97
C THR A 123 -1.17 -10.47 -4.64
N ASN A 124 -1.39 -11.60 -3.98
CA ASN A 124 -2.29 -12.66 -4.43
C ASN A 124 -3.01 -13.33 -3.25
N ASP A 125 -4.07 -14.08 -3.53
CA ASP A 125 -4.87 -14.75 -2.49
C ASP A 125 -4.08 -15.82 -1.73
N THR A 126 -3.06 -16.40 -2.38
CA THR A 126 -2.24 -17.50 -1.84
C THR A 126 -1.05 -17.06 -0.98
N GLY A 127 -0.74 -15.75 -0.91
CA GLY A 127 0.43 -15.24 -0.20
C GLY A 127 1.78 -15.53 -0.84
N SER A 128 1.80 -15.92 -2.12
CA SER A 128 3.03 -16.10 -2.89
C SER A 128 3.73 -14.75 -3.11
N ARG A 129 5.05 -14.78 -3.27
CA ARG A 129 5.89 -13.60 -3.60
C ARG A 129 5.45 -12.89 -4.88
N GLU A 130 4.87 -13.63 -5.84
CA GLU A 130 4.45 -13.10 -7.14
C GLU A 130 2.99 -12.64 -7.09
N GLY A 131 2.79 -11.45 -6.55
CA GLY A 131 1.48 -10.80 -6.51
C GLY A 131 1.10 -10.20 -7.86
N TYR A 132 -0.18 -10.22 -8.20
CA TYR A 132 -0.69 -9.72 -9.48
C TYR A 132 -1.96 -8.89 -9.36
N LYS A 133 -2.52 -8.71 -8.15
CA LYS A 133 -3.80 -8.01 -7.95
C LYS A 133 -3.88 -7.25 -6.64
N VAL A 134 -4.92 -6.44 -6.54
CA VAL A 134 -5.38 -5.83 -5.28
C VAL A 134 -6.30 -6.82 -4.57
N CYS A 135 -5.96 -7.25 -3.36
CA CYS A 135 -6.84 -8.09 -2.56
C CYS A 135 -6.66 -7.91 -1.05
N ARG A 136 -7.57 -8.53 -0.30
CA ARG A 136 -7.52 -8.58 1.16
C ARG A 136 -6.51 -9.61 1.63
N ARG A 137 -5.72 -9.25 2.64
CA ARG A 137 -4.77 -10.14 3.30
C ARG A 137 -4.93 -10.08 4.81
N LYS A 138 -4.38 -11.09 5.49
CA LYS A 138 -4.23 -11.13 6.95
C LYS A 138 -2.73 -11.14 7.25
N ARG A 139 -2.30 -10.29 8.19
CA ARG A 139 -0.90 -10.21 8.62
C ARG A 139 -0.84 -10.26 10.15
N GLU A 140 0.15 -10.96 10.67
CA GLU A 140 0.45 -10.90 12.11
C GLU A 140 1.21 -9.62 12.42
N ILE A 141 0.77 -8.84 13.42
CA ILE A 141 1.41 -7.57 13.80
C ILE A 141 2.90 -7.75 14.08
N LYS A 142 3.30 -8.88 14.67
CA LYS A 142 4.71 -9.18 14.98
C LYS A 142 5.64 -9.26 13.76
N THR A 143 5.07 -9.42 12.57
CA THR A 143 5.83 -9.48 11.30
C THR A 143 6.02 -8.11 10.67
N ILE A 144 5.32 -7.08 11.16
CA ILE A 144 5.33 -5.73 10.63
C ILE A 144 6.50 -4.95 11.23
N LYS A 145 7.29 -4.27 10.37
CA LYS A 145 8.39 -3.40 10.79
C LYS A 145 7.90 -2.14 11.49
N GLY A 146 6.82 -1.56 10.97
CA GLY A 146 6.19 -0.35 11.51
C GLY A 146 4.97 0.06 10.69
N PHE A 147 4.31 1.11 11.16
CA PHE A 147 3.11 1.67 10.54
C PHE A 147 3.36 3.13 10.18
N LEU A 148 2.71 3.64 9.13
CA LEU A 148 2.68 5.06 8.78
C LEU A 148 1.25 5.56 8.89
N ARG A 149 1.05 6.66 9.63
CA ARG A 149 -0.26 7.30 9.81
C ARG A 149 -0.36 8.60 9.01
N LEU A 150 -1.44 8.74 8.25
CA LEU A 150 -1.72 9.89 7.37
C LEU A 150 -2.51 10.99 8.07
#